data_AF-A0A1Y6FYL9-F1
#
_entry.id   AF-A0A1Y6FYL9-F1
#
_cell.length_a   1.000
_cell.length_b   1.000
_cell.length_c   1.000
_cell.angle_alpha   90.00
_cell.angle_beta   90.00
_cell.angle_gamma   90.00
#
_symmetry.space_group_name_H-M   'P 1'
#
loop_
_entity.id
_entity.type
_entity.pdbx_description
1 polymer ?
#
loop_
_entity_poly.entity_id
_entity_poly.type
_entity_poly.pdbx_seq_one_letter_code
_entity_poly.pdbx_strand_id
1 'polypeptide(L)'
;MTMADKYRFENGDWVQGRSRDGKLIHGYIETVDTHKGMLQVKVVDSDNEKAIGKSIWIVNKRAEKLPETTGRNESELLALIDLALLFKDEQWFKELSAKLVSIKKIQEVPIKKSEFLISGNRTRNFDIKR
;
A
#
# COMPACT_ATOMS: atom_id res chain seq x y z
N MET A 1 -26.78 -9.43 -4.94
CA MET A 1 -25.94 -10.64 -4.87
C MET A 1 -24.99 -10.62 -6.07
N THR A 2 -23.86 -9.92 -5.99
CA THR A 2 -23.01 -9.66 -7.17
C THR A 2 -21.87 -10.67 -7.27
N MET A 3 -21.82 -11.32 -8.44
CA MET A 3 -20.79 -12.26 -8.90
C MET A 3 -19.45 -11.54 -9.07
N ALA A 4 -18.52 -11.72 -8.15
CA ALA A 4 -17.14 -11.24 -8.30
C ALA A 4 -16.13 -12.25 -7.70
N ASP A 5 -16.22 -13.52 -8.10
CA ASP A 5 -15.23 -14.55 -7.75
C ASP A 5 -14.69 -15.22 -9.02
N LYS A 6 -14.39 -14.39 -10.02
CA LYS A 6 -13.62 -14.81 -11.21
C LYS A 6 -12.30 -14.07 -11.18
N TYR A 7 -11.33 -14.70 -10.53
CA TYR A 7 -9.90 -14.40 -10.52
C TYR A 7 -9.48 -13.25 -9.59
N ARG A 8 -9.30 -13.59 -8.30
CA ARG A 8 -8.74 -12.70 -7.26
C ARG A 8 -7.22 -12.49 -7.36
N PHE A 9 -6.56 -13.16 -8.30
CA PHE A 9 -5.12 -13.38 -8.32
C PHE A 9 -4.60 -13.39 -9.74
N GLU A 10 -3.55 -12.60 -9.99
CA GLU A 10 -2.83 -12.50 -11.25
C GLU A 10 -1.35 -12.89 -11.06
N ASN A 11 -0.65 -13.23 -12.15
CA ASN A 11 0.79 -13.48 -12.06
C ASN A 11 1.52 -12.19 -11.64
N GLY A 12 2.44 -12.32 -10.68
CA GLY A 12 3.15 -11.19 -10.08
C GLY A 12 2.48 -10.58 -8.85
N ASP A 13 1.24 -10.97 -8.54
CA ASP A 13 0.57 -10.51 -7.32
C ASP A 13 1.27 -11.03 -6.07
N TRP A 14 1.43 -10.15 -5.08
CA TRP A 14 1.88 -10.52 -3.75
C TRP A 14 0.75 -11.17 -2.96
N VAL A 15 1.05 -12.33 -2.39
CA VAL A 15 0.11 -13.12 -1.62
C VAL A 15 0.74 -13.61 -0.34
N GLN A 16 -0.08 -13.63 0.70
CA GLN A 16 0.19 -14.37 1.92
C GLN A 16 -0.65 -15.64 1.92
N GLY A 17 -0.08 -16.73 2.39
CA GLY A 17 -0.77 -18.01 2.44
C GLY A 17 -0.34 -18.83 3.63
N ARG A 18 -1.01 -19.97 3.80
CA ARG A 18 -0.56 -21.01 4.73
C ARG A 18 -0.17 -22.27 3.99
N SER A 19 1.01 -22.77 4.29
CA SER A 19 1.48 -24.07 3.82
C SER A 19 0.63 -25.20 4.42
N ARG A 20 0.81 -26.43 3.92
CA ARG A 20 0.09 -27.62 4.38
C ARG A 20 0.29 -27.88 5.88
N ASP A 21 1.45 -27.52 6.41
CA ASP A 21 1.81 -27.56 7.83
C ASP A 21 1.24 -26.40 8.67
N GLY A 22 0.46 -25.50 8.06
CA GLY A 22 -0.12 -24.34 8.75
C GLY A 22 0.83 -23.16 8.94
N LYS A 23 2.10 -23.29 8.53
CA LYS A 23 3.10 -22.21 8.56
C LYS A 23 2.77 -21.10 7.55
N LEU A 24 3.00 -19.85 7.94
CA LEU A 24 2.79 -18.70 7.06
C LEU A 24 3.88 -18.64 6.00
N ILE A 25 3.44 -18.24 4.81
CA ILE A 25 4.29 -18.05 3.63
C ILE A 25 3.94 -16.69 3.03
N HIS A 26 4.96 -15.94 2.64
CA HIS A 26 4.85 -14.71 1.87
C HIS A 26 5.58 -14.91 0.55
N GLY A 27 4.95 -14.50 -0.54
CA GLY A 27 5.54 -14.66 -1.85
C GLY A 27 4.73 -13.98 -2.93
N TYR A 28 5.18 -14.18 -4.17
CA TYR A 28 4.47 -13.69 -5.35
C TYR A 28 3.98 -14.86 -6.20
N ILE A 29 2.89 -14.66 -6.92
CA ILE A 29 2.32 -15.67 -7.80
C ILE A 29 3.17 -15.79 -9.07
N GLU A 30 3.71 -16.98 -9.29
CA GLU A 30 4.46 -17.33 -10.50
C GLU A 30 3.51 -17.86 -11.59
N THR A 31 2.48 -18.63 -11.20
CA THR A 31 1.48 -19.17 -12.12
C THR A 31 0.14 -19.38 -11.45
N VAL A 32 -0.95 -19.00 -12.13
CA VAL A 32 -2.33 -19.27 -11.71
C VAL A 32 -2.88 -20.45 -12.51
N ASP A 33 -3.19 -21.57 -11.84
CA ASP A 33 -3.96 -22.67 -12.44
C ASP A 33 -5.45 -22.48 -12.10
N THR A 34 -6.17 -21.87 -13.05
CA THR A 34 -7.60 -21.59 -12.96
C THR A 34 -8.47 -22.85 -13.04
N HIS A 35 -7.97 -23.91 -13.69
CA HIS A 35 -8.69 -25.17 -13.84
C HIS A 35 -8.73 -25.95 -12.52
N LYS A 36 -7.64 -25.92 -11.75
CA LYS A 36 -7.53 -26.59 -10.44
C LYS A 36 -7.81 -25.66 -9.26
N GLY A 37 -7.92 -24.36 -9.48
CA GLY A 37 -8.07 -23.36 -8.41
C GLY A 37 -6.84 -23.30 -7.50
N MET A 38 -5.66 -23.50 -8.07
CA MET A 38 -4.38 -23.51 -7.37
C MET A 38 -3.48 -22.40 -7.88
N LEU A 39 -2.65 -21.87 -6.98
CA LEU A 39 -1.71 -20.80 -7.24
C LEU A 39 -0.31 -21.35 -6.97
N GLN A 40 0.58 -21.24 -7.95
CA GLN A 40 1.99 -21.47 -7.76
C GLN A 40 2.60 -20.18 -7.22
N VAL A 41 3.05 -20.21 -5.98
CA VAL A 41 3.62 -19.06 -5.29
C VAL A 41 5.09 -19.31 -5.05
N LYS A 42 5.93 -18.37 -5.46
CA LYS A 42 7.35 -18.37 -5.16
C LYS A 42 7.56 -17.71 -3.80
N VAL A 43 8.02 -18.51 -2.84
CA VAL A 43 8.19 -18.08 -1.46
C VAL A 43 9.40 -17.15 -1.36
N VAL A 44 9.15 -15.92 -0.92
CA VAL A 44 10.20 -14.93 -0.62
C VAL A 44 10.54 -14.96 0.86
N ASP A 45 9.55 -15.18 1.71
CA ASP A 45 9.71 -15.24 3.17
C ASP A 45 8.73 -16.26 3.78
N SER A 46 9.13 -16.95 4.85
CA SER A 46 8.27 -17.93 5.53
C SER A 46 8.81 -18.29 6.92
N ASP A 47 7.89 -18.58 7.85
CA ASP A 47 8.19 -19.24 9.14
C ASP A 47 8.88 -20.61 8.98
N ASN A 48 8.90 -21.15 7.76
CA ASN A 48 9.72 -22.29 7.42
C ASN A 48 10.88 -21.85 6.53
N GLU A 49 12.07 -21.71 7.10
CA GLU A 49 13.28 -21.36 6.34
C GLU A 49 13.54 -22.34 5.18
N LYS A 50 13.12 -23.60 5.34
CA LYS A 50 13.21 -24.63 4.29
C LYS A 50 12.32 -24.38 3.07
N ALA A 51 11.32 -23.52 3.18
CA ALA A 51 10.38 -23.17 2.12
C ALA A 51 10.81 -21.92 1.33
N ILE A 52 11.69 -21.09 1.90
CA ILE A 52 12.19 -19.86 1.27
C ILE A 52 12.90 -20.21 -0.05
N GLY A 53 12.59 -19.47 -1.12
CA GLY A 53 13.14 -19.65 -2.46
C GLY A 53 12.53 -20.79 -3.28
N LYS A 54 11.55 -21.53 -2.74
CA LYS A 54 10.86 -22.61 -3.47
C LYS A 54 9.51 -22.13 -4.03
N SER A 55 9.11 -22.70 -5.15
CA SER A 55 7.76 -22.55 -5.68
C SER A 55 6.84 -23.61 -5.08
N ILE A 56 5.77 -23.20 -4.42
CA ILE A 56 4.80 -24.08 -3.77
C ILE A 56 3.39 -23.83 -4.29
N TRP A 57 2.62 -24.91 -4.39
CA TRP A 57 1.22 -24.84 -4.80
C TRP A 57 0.33 -24.61 -3.58
N ILE A 58 -0.42 -23.52 -3.60
CA ILE A 58 -1.44 -23.21 -2.60
C ILE A 58 -2.81 -23.17 -3.22
N VAL A 59 -3.81 -23.63 -2.46
CA VAL A 59 -5.21 -23.53 -2.89
C VAL A 59 -5.62 -22.06 -2.81
N ASN A 60 -6.28 -21.54 -3.84
CA ASN A 60 -6.74 -20.15 -3.93
C ASN A 60 -7.52 -19.72 -2.66
N LYS A 61 -8.37 -20.60 -2.11
CA LYS A 61 -9.12 -20.36 -0.85
C LYS A 61 -8.28 -20.12 0.39
N ARG A 62 -7.00 -20.49 0.39
CA ARG A 62 -6.05 -20.31 1.51
C ARG A 62 -4.99 -19.24 1.23
N ALA A 63 -5.10 -18.57 0.08
CA ALA A 63 -4.29 -17.43 -0.28
C ALA A 63 -5.09 -16.16 -0.01
N GLU A 64 -4.43 -15.16 0.54
CA GLU A 64 -4.96 -13.81 0.69
C GLU A 64 -4.04 -12.88 -0.08
N LYS A 65 -4.61 -12.07 -0.98
CA LYS A 65 -3.86 -11.05 -1.71
C LYS A 65 -3.40 -10.01 -0.69
N LEU A 66 -2.10 -9.76 -0.66
CA LEU A 66 -1.57 -8.69 0.17
C LEU A 66 -2.02 -7.36 -0.45
N PRO A 67 -2.50 -6.40 0.35
CA PRO A 67 -2.86 -5.10 -0.17
C PRO A 67 -1.61 -4.52 -0.82
N GLU A 68 -1.72 -4.14 -2.10
CA GLU A 68 -0.70 -3.31 -2.70
C GLU A 68 -0.60 -2.05 -1.84
N THR A 69 0.55 -1.82 -1.21
CA THR A 69 0.74 -0.69 -0.29
C THR A 69 0.66 0.60 -1.10
N THR A 70 -0.55 1.10 -1.33
CA THR A 70 -0.81 2.35 -2.06
C THR A 70 -0.58 3.57 -1.17
N GLY A 71 -0.47 3.37 0.15
CA GLY A 71 -0.22 4.41 1.15
C GLY A 71 1.14 4.25 1.81
N ARG A 72 2.23 4.39 1.05
CA ARG A 72 3.57 4.52 1.65
C ARG A 72 3.72 5.93 2.21
N ASN A 73 4.17 6.04 3.46
CA ASN A 73 4.48 7.33 4.06
C ASN A 73 5.74 7.93 3.43
N GLU A 74 5.94 9.25 3.57
CA GLU A 74 7.12 9.95 3.02
C GLU A 74 8.43 9.28 3.47
N SER A 75 8.54 8.93 4.75
CA SER A 75 9.73 8.27 5.31
C SER A 75 10.01 6.90 4.71
N GLU A 76 8.97 6.12 4.40
CA GLU A 76 9.13 4.80 3.75
C GLU A 76 9.60 4.94 2.30
N LEU A 77 9.09 5.95 1.58
CA LEU A 77 9.55 6.24 0.23
C LEU A 77 11.00 6.71 0.22
N LEU A 78 11.41 7.56 1.17
CA LEU A 78 12.80 7.99 1.30
C LEU A 78 13.74 6.80 1.56
N ALA A 79 13.37 5.89 2.46
CA ALA A 79 14.16 4.67 2.71
C ALA A 79 14.29 3.79 1.45
N LEU A 80 13.22 3.66 0.66
CA LEU A 80 13.26 2.92 -0.60
C LEU A 80 14.09 3.64 -1.67
N ILE A 81 14.09 4.98 -1.69
CA ILE A 81 14.93 5.78 -2.60
C ILE A 81 16.42 5.53 -2.29
N ASP A 82 16.78 5.53 -1.01
CA ASP A 82 18.16 5.22 -0.59
C ASP A 82 18.58 3.80 -1.00
N LEU A 83 17.67 2.83 -0.90
CA LEU A 83 17.89 1.48 -1.42
C LEU A 83 18.07 1.47 -2.94
N ALA A 84 17.24 2.20 -3.70
CA ALA A 84 17.39 2.29 -5.15
C ALA A 84 18.75 2.88 -5.57
N LEU A 85 19.22 3.89 -4.84
CA LEU A 85 20.55 4.45 -5.03
C LEU A 85 21.66 3.44 -4.73
N LEU A 86 21.50 2.62 -3.68
CA LEU A 86 22.43 1.55 -3.33
C LEU A 86 22.53 0.48 -4.44
N PHE A 87 21.39 0.08 -5.00
CA PHE A 87 21.31 -0.88 -6.10
C PHE A 87 21.61 -0.26 -7.49
N LYS A 88 21.81 1.07 -7.56
CA LYS A 88 22.02 1.84 -8.79
C LYS A 88 20.92 1.66 -9.83
N ASP A 89 19.69 1.47 -9.37
CA ASP A 89 18.52 1.33 -10.23
C ASP A 89 17.87 2.68 -10.49
N GLU A 90 18.19 3.26 -11.64
CA GLU A 90 17.69 4.58 -12.04
C GLU A 90 16.18 4.59 -12.28
N GLN A 91 15.62 3.51 -12.83
CA GLN A 91 14.19 3.42 -13.12
C GLN A 91 13.40 3.39 -11.80
N TRP A 92 13.84 2.52 -10.88
CA TRP A 92 13.23 2.39 -9.58
C TRP A 92 13.32 3.69 -8.76
N PHE A 93 14.48 4.38 -8.81
CA PHE A 93 14.64 5.70 -8.19
C PHE A 93 13.66 6.75 -8.74
N LYS A 94 13.51 6.82 -10.08
CA LYS A 94 12.62 7.78 -10.74
C LYS A 94 11.16 7.54 -10.35
N GLU A 95 10.72 6.29 -10.32
CA GLU A 95 9.35 5.93 -9.91
C GLU A 95 9.05 6.30 -8.45
N LEU A 96 9.98 6.01 -7.53
CA LEU A 96 9.82 6.33 -6.11
C LEU A 96 9.83 7.84 -5.86
N SER A 97 10.71 8.58 -6.54
CA SER A 97 10.79 10.03 -6.46
C SER A 97 9.51 10.71 -6.97
N ALA A 98 8.95 10.21 -8.08
CA ALA A 98 7.67 10.71 -8.61
C ALA A 98 6.51 10.48 -7.65
N LYS A 99 6.46 9.31 -6.97
CA LYS A 99 5.48 9.03 -5.92
C LYS A 99 5.64 9.97 -4.72
N LEU A 100 6.88 10.26 -4.30
CA LEU A 100 7.16 11.18 -3.19
C LEU A 100 6.68 12.61 -3.51
N VAL A 101 6.98 13.12 -4.70
CA VAL A 101 6.48 14.43 -5.17
C VAL A 101 4.95 14.47 -5.18
N SER A 102 4.31 13.37 -5.59
CA SER A 102 2.84 13.28 -5.63
C SER A 102 2.21 13.39 -4.24
N ILE A 103 2.80 12.75 -3.23
CA ILE A 103 2.34 12.86 -1.83
C ILE A 103 2.54 14.27 -1.28
N LYS A 104 3.67 14.90 -1.61
CA LYS A 104 3.98 16.27 -1.18
C LYS A 104 2.98 17.28 -1.76
N LYS A 105 2.59 17.11 -3.03
CA LYS A 105 1.61 17.97 -3.71
C LYS A 105 0.18 17.85 -3.15
N ILE A 106 -0.16 16.70 -2.55
CA ILE A 106 -1.48 16.47 -1.91
C ILE A 106 -1.57 17.16 -0.54
N GLN A 107 -0.45 17.42 0.12
CA GLN A 107 -0.41 18.20 1.37
C GLN A 107 -0.54 19.73 1.13
N GLU A 108 -0.38 20.18 -0.11
CA GLU A 108 -0.63 21.57 -0.54
C GLU A 108 -2.12 21.77 -0.88
N VAL A 109 -3.02 21.47 0.06
CA VAL A 109 -4.43 21.89 -0.08
C VAL A 109 -4.46 23.42 -0.01
N PRO A 110 -5.03 24.13 -1.00
CA PRO A 110 -5.12 25.58 -0.97
C PRO A 110 -5.91 26.01 0.27
N ILE A 111 -5.23 26.74 1.14
CA ILE A 111 -5.82 27.46 2.27
C ILE A 111 -7.01 28.24 1.69
N LYS A 112 -8.22 27.81 2.06
CA LYS A 112 -9.44 28.56 1.78
C LYS A 112 -9.19 29.97 2.26
N LYS A 113 -9.22 30.97 1.36
CA LYS A 113 -9.46 32.35 1.76
C LYS A 113 -10.83 32.33 2.44
N SER A 114 -10.84 32.12 3.75
CA SER A 114 -11.96 32.47 4.59
C SER A 114 -12.16 33.95 4.37
N GLU A 115 -13.21 34.29 3.61
CA GLU A 115 -13.76 35.62 3.56
C GLU A 115 -13.83 36.12 5.01
N PHE A 116 -13.05 37.17 5.28
CA PHE A 116 -13.18 37.97 6.47
C PHE A 116 -14.59 38.58 6.45
N LEU A 117 -15.58 37.83 6.92
CA LEU A 117 -16.86 38.38 7.34
C LEU A 117 -16.60 39.16 8.62
N ILE A 118 -16.11 40.40 8.46
CA ILE A 118 -16.27 41.43 9.47
C ILE A 118 -17.76 41.81 9.41
N SER A 119 -18.62 40.98 10.00
CA SER A 119 -19.95 41.43 10.39
C SER A 119 -19.87 41.89 11.84
N GLY A 120 -20.24 43.15 12.03
CA GLY A 120 -20.02 43.89 13.25
C GLY A 120 -20.88 43.46 14.44
N ASN A 121 -20.64 44.21 15.50
CA ASN A 121 -21.43 44.37 16.73
C ASN A 121 -21.11 43.44 17.90
N ARG A 122 -20.07 43.80 18.66
CA ARG A 122 -20.13 43.69 20.12
C ARG A 122 -19.10 44.58 20.83
N THR A 123 -19.41 45.86 21.01
CA THR A 123 -18.84 46.64 22.11
C THR A 123 -19.97 47.03 23.06
N ARG A 124 -19.77 46.57 24.30
CA ARG A 124 -20.65 46.66 25.45
C ARG A 124 -20.71 48.12 25.93
N ASN A 125 -21.85 48.49 26.50
CA ASN A 125 -22.17 49.81 27.05
C ASN A 125 -21.06 50.36 27.95
N PHE A 126 -20.71 51.63 27.75
CA PHE A 126 -19.98 52.43 28.72
C PHE A 126 -21.00 53.17 29.60
N ASP A 127 -21.13 52.74 30.85
CA ASP A 127 -21.78 53.50 31.90
C ASP A 127 -20.93 54.76 32.21
N ILE A 128 -21.49 55.93 31.93
CA ILE A 128 -20.94 57.22 32.39
C ILE A 128 -21.82 57.69 33.55
N LYS A 129 -21.27 57.56 34.76
CA LYS A 129 -21.73 58.23 35.98
C LYS A 129 -21.69 59.75 35.77
N ARG A 130 -22.76 60.43 36.17
CA ARG A 130 -22.77 61.86 36.54
C ARG A 130 -23.16 61.97 38.01
#